data_AF-A0A1G2M3G7-F1
#
_entry.id   AF-A0A1G2M3G7-F1
#
_cell.length_a   1.000
_cell.length_b   1.000
_cell.length_c   1.000
_cell.angle_alpha   90.00
_cell.angle_beta   90.00
_cell.angle_gamma   90.00
#
_symmetry.space_group_name_H-M   'P 1'
#
loop_
_entity.id
_entity.type
_entity.pdbx_description
1 polymer ?
#
loop_
_entity_poly.entity_id
_entity_poly.type
_entity_poly.pdbx_seq_one_letter_code
_entity_poly.pdbx_strand_id
1 'polypeptide(L)' 'MPELQDQKEKEFNPWGLAFELGWQIAIPLVAFALLGRYADRYFETSPWLLVAGVILAAVASTYLVFRKVSKFLK' A
#
# COMPACT_ATOMS: atom_id res chain seq x y z
N MET A 1 -25.23 37.62 22.42
CA MET A 1 -23.93 36.94 22.25
C MET A 1 -24.22 35.57 21.65
N PRO A 2 -23.97 35.34 20.35
CA PRO A 2 -24.03 34.00 19.78
C PRO A 2 -22.62 33.42 19.64
N GLU A 3 -22.46 32.19 20.11
CA GLU A 3 -21.27 31.36 19.96
C GLU A 3 -20.86 31.27 18.48
N LEU A 4 -19.69 31.83 18.17
CA LEU A 4 -18.97 31.54 16.94
C LEU A 4 -18.64 30.06 16.97
N GLN A 5 -19.47 29.26 16.28
CA GLN A 5 -19.21 27.87 16.02
C GLN A 5 -17.84 27.77 15.35
N ASP A 6 -16.87 27.31 16.13
CA ASP A 6 -15.53 26.91 15.74
C ASP A 6 -15.67 25.72 14.79
N GLN A 7 -16.05 26.03 13.54
CA GLN A 7 -15.93 25.14 12.41
C GLN A 7 -14.44 24.95 12.23
N LYS A 8 -13.85 24.02 12.98
CA LYS A 8 -12.52 23.46 12.71
C LYS A 8 -12.56 22.96 11.28
N GLU A 9 -12.17 23.82 10.35
CA GLU A 9 -11.89 23.44 8.98
C GLU A 9 -10.95 22.26 9.10
N LYS A 10 -11.38 21.10 8.59
CA LYS A 10 -10.52 19.92 8.54
C LYS A 10 -9.30 20.33 7.72
N GLU A 11 -8.21 20.69 8.40
CA GLU A 11 -6.96 21.03 7.76
C GLU A 11 -6.60 19.88 6.84
N PHE A 12 -6.78 20.11 5.53
CA PHE A 12 -6.39 19.15 4.52
C PHE A 12 -4.87 19.06 4.58
N ASN A 13 -4.36 17.99 5.20
CA ASN A 13 -2.94 17.74 5.31
C ASN A 13 -2.50 16.80 4.17
N PRO A 14 -2.05 17.33 3.03
CA PRO A 14 -1.61 16.51 1.89
C PRO A 14 -0.43 15.60 2.23
N TRP A 15 0.39 15.98 3.21
CA TRP A 15 1.52 15.16 3.66
C TRP A 15 1.07 13.89 4.39
N GLY A 16 0.06 14.01 5.25
CA GLY A 16 -0.52 12.86 5.95
C GLY A 16 -1.07 11.82 4.96
N LEU A 17 -1.80 12.29 3.95
CA LEU A 17 -2.33 11.44 2.88
C LEU A 17 -1.22 10.79 2.05
N ALA A 18 -0.18 11.54 1.69
CA ALA A 18 0.95 10.99 0.93
C ALA A 18 1.68 9.89 1.71
N PHE A 19 1.88 10.07 3.03
CA PHE A 19 2.50 9.05 3.88
C PHE A 19 1.62 7.82 4.07
N GLU A 20 0.32 7.99 4.26
CA GLU A 20 -0.63 6.88 4.40
C GLU A 20 -0.64 6.02 3.13
N LEU A 21 -0.74 6.66 1.96
CA LEU A 21 -0.69 5.97 0.67
C LEU A 21 0.68 5.34 0.39
N GLY A 22 1.75 6.06 0.70
CA GLY A 22 3.13 5.60 0.51
C GLY A 22 3.41 4.32 1.29
N TRP A 23 3.04 4.27 2.57
CA TRP A 23 3.25 3.09 3.41
C TRP A 23 2.44 1.88 2.94
N GLN A 24 1.21 2.13 2.48
CA GLN A 24 0.30 1.09 2.00
C GLN A 24 0.81 0.39 0.73
N ILE A 25 1.63 1.07 -0.09
CA ILE A 25 2.29 0.52 -1.28
C ILE A 25 3.67 -0.03 -0.93
N ALA A 26 4.45 0.70 -0.12
CA ALA A 26 5.84 0.38 0.18
C ALA A 26 5.98 -0.94 0.95
N ILE A 27 5.14 -1.21 1.97
CA ILE A 27 5.23 -2.46 2.74
C ILE A 27 5.11 -3.70 1.84
N PRO A 28 4.01 -3.91 1.09
CA PRO A 28 3.87 -5.11 0.28
C PRO A 28 4.96 -5.20 -0.78
N LEU A 29 5.31 -4.07 -1.42
CA LEU A 29 6.38 -4.05 -2.43
C LEU A 29 7.71 -4.54 -1.85
N VAL A 30 8.15 -3.97 -0.72
CA VAL A 30 9.41 -4.35 -0.08
C VAL A 30 9.35 -5.78 0.43
N ALA A 31 8.24 -6.19 1.06
CA ALA A 31 8.08 -7.55 1.59
C ALA A 31 8.21 -8.61 0.47
N PHE A 32 7.45 -8.46 -0.62
CA PHE A 32 7.51 -9.41 -1.73
C PHE A 32 8.80 -9.31 -2.54
N ALA A 33 9.38 -8.12 -2.70
CA ALA A 33 10.67 -7.97 -3.38
C ALA A 33 11.81 -8.63 -2.60
N LEU A 34 11.85 -8.49 -1.27
CA LEU A 34 12.84 -9.16 -0.43
C LEU A 34 12.64 -10.68 -0.44
N LEU A 35 11.40 -11.16 -0.35
CA LEU A 35 11.07 -12.59 -0.47
C LEU A 35 11.49 -13.15 -1.83
N GLY A 36 11.16 -12.46 -2.92
CA GLY A 36 11.53 -12.84 -4.28
C GLY A 36 13.04 -12.86 -4.46
N ARG A 37 13.75 -11.86 -3.93
CA ARG A 37 15.22 -11.81 -3.97
C ARG A 37 15.88 -12.92 -3.17
N TYR A 38 15.34 -13.27 -2.00
CA TYR A 38 15.84 -14.38 -1.19
C TYR A 38 15.65 -15.71 -1.92
N ALA A 39 14.48 -15.93 -2.50
CA ALA A 39 14.20 -17.11 -3.31
C ALA A 39 15.09 -17.17 -4.56
N ASP A 40 15.29 -16.05 -5.27
CA ASP A 40 16.16 -15.97 -6.45
C ASP A 40 17.62 -16.31 -6.16
N ARG A 41 18.09 -16.05 -4.93
CA ARG A 41 19.42 -16.47 -4.48
C ARG A 41 19.49 -17.95 -4.11
N TYR A 42 18.39 -18.50 -3.60
CA TYR A 42 18.32 -19.91 -3.22
C TYR A 42 18.21 -20.84 -4.44
N PHE A 43 17.44 -20.44 -5.45
CA PHE A 43 17.18 -21.24 -6.65
C PHE A 43 18.11 -20.89 -7.84
N GLU A 44 19.05 -19.95 -7.65
CA GLU A 44 19.91 -19.42 -8.72
C GLU A 44 19.13 -18.86 -9.95
N THR A 45 17.83 -18.58 -9.80
CA THR A 45 16.94 -18.10 -10.86
C THR A 45 16.99 -16.58 -11.05
N SER A 46 18.02 -15.90 -10.53
CA SER A 46 18.09 -14.44 -10.53
C SER A 46 17.96 -13.87 -11.96
N PRO A 47 17.03 -12.94 -12.25
CA PRO A 47 16.14 -12.20 -11.34
C PRO A 47 14.63 -12.51 -11.54
N TRP A 48 14.25 -13.75 -11.83
CA TRP A 48 12.87 -14.09 -12.21
C TRP A 48 11.88 -14.08 -11.04
N LEU A 49 12.27 -14.57 -9.85
CA LEU A 49 11.40 -14.60 -8.68
C LEU A 49 11.22 -13.22 -8.05
N LEU A 50 12.20 -12.33 -8.20
CA LEU A 50 12.05 -10.92 -7.84
C LEU A 50 10.98 -10.25 -8.70
N VAL A 51 11.02 -10.43 -10.03
CA VAL A 51 9.99 -9.87 -10.94
C VAL A 51 8.62 -10.45 -10.62
N ALA A 52 8.53 -11.77 -10.40
CA ALA A 52 7.28 -12.42 -9.98
C ALA A 52 6.78 -11.88 -8.63
N GLY A 53 7.68 -11.63 -7.68
CA GLY A 53 7.37 -11.03 -6.38
C GLY A 53 6.79 -9.61 -6.51
N VAL A 54 7.37 -8.76 -7.37
CA VAL A 54 6.84 -7.41 -7.63
C VAL A 54 5.45 -7.47 -8.27
N ILE A 55 5.22 -8.37 -9.22
CA ILE A 55 3.90 -8.56 -9.84
C ILE A 55 2.89 -9.04 -8.79
N LEU A 56 3.26 -10.01 -7.94
CA LEU A 56 2.42 -10.47 -6.83
C LEU A 56 2.10 -9.33 -5.85
N ALA A 57 3.06 -8.44 -5.56
CA ALA A 57 2.84 -7.29 -4.71
C ALA A 57 1.80 -6.33 -5.29
N ALA A 58 1.86 -6.07 -6.59
CA ALA A 58 0.90 -5.24 -7.29
C ALA A 58 -0.51 -5.85 -7.22
N VAL A 59 -0.63 -7.14 -7.54
CA VAL A 59 -1.91 -7.87 -7.50
C VAL A 59 -2.47 -7.92 -6.08
N ALA A 60 -1.64 -8.22 -5.07
CA ALA A 60 -2.07 -8.26 -3.67
C ALA A 60 -2.54 -6.90 -3.16
N SER A 61 -1.84 -5.82 -3.55
CA SER A 61 -2.22 -4.45 -3.23
C SER A 61 -3.57 -4.09 -3.85
N THR A 62 -3.76 -4.37 -5.13
CA THR A 62 -5.05 -4.17 -5.82
C THR A 62 -6.17 -4.98 -5.17
N TYR A 63 -5.92 -6.24 -4.83
CA TYR A 63 -6.90 -7.10 -4.17
C TYR A 63 -7.29 -6.59 -2.78
N LEU A 64 -6.34 -6.11 -1.97
CA LEU A 64 -6.62 -5.52 -0.66
C LEU A 64 -7.50 -4.28 -0.77
N VAL A 65 -7.23 -3.41 -1.73
CA VAL A 65 -8.06 -2.23 -2.01
C VAL A 65 -9.45 -2.66 -2.46
N PHE A 66 -9.55 -3.57 -3.42
CA PHE A 66 -10.82 -4.07 -3.94
C PHE A 66 -11.68 -4.72 -2.84
N ARG A 67 -11.05 -5.51 -1.96
CA ARG A 67 -11.72 -6.11 -0.80
C ARG A 67 -12.21 -5.07 0.20
N LYS A 68 -11.42 -4.03 0.48
CA LYS A 68 -11.86 -2.92 1.34
C LYS A 68 -13.10 -2.24 0.75
N VAL A 69 -13.05 -1.88 -0.54
CA VAL A 69 -14.17 -1.21 -1.23
C VAL A 69 -15.42 -2.10 -1.27
N SER A 70 -15.28 -3.37 -1.62
CA SER A 70 -16.41 -4.31 -1.67
C SER A 70 -17.07 -4.54 -0.32
N LYS A 71 -16.31 -4.44 0.78
CA LYS A 71 -16.85 -4.55 2.14
C LYS A 71 -17.68 -3.33 2.55
N PHE A 72 -17.38 -2.15 1.99
CA PHE A 72 -18.17 -0.94 2.21
C PHE A 72 -19.40 -0.84 1.30
N LEU A 73 -19.41 -1.54 0.17
CA LEU A 73 -20.51 -1.54 -0.79
C LEU A 73 -21.64 -2.54 -0.45
N LYS A 74 -21.48 -3.36 0.58
CA LYS A 74 -22.44 -4.37 1.04
C LYS A 74 -23.07 -3.94 2.35
#